data_AF-A0A897MX72-F1
#
_entry.id   AF-A0A897MX72-F1
#
_cell.length_a   1.000
_cell.length_b   1.000
_cell.length_c   1.000
_cell.angle_alpha   90.00
_cell.angle_beta   90.00
_cell.angle_gamma   90.00
#
_symmetry.space_group_name_H-M   'P 1'
#
loop_
_entity.id
_entity.type
_entity.pdbx_description
1 polymer ?
#
loop_
_entity_poly.entity_id
_entity_poly.type
_entity_poly.pdbx_seq_one_letter_code
_entity_poly.pdbx_strand_id
1 'polypeptide(L)' 'MERVTLRIPKQQIDAVEQMVDTGQYPNRSEAIRAAVREMVDEQQETSQNSSKRTWAKV' A
#
# COMPACT_ATOMS: atom_id res chain seq x y z
N MET A 1 6.90 14.53 -0.18
CA MET A 1 5.95 13.65 -0.88
C MET A 1 5.42 14.39 -2.08
N GLU A 2 5.37 13.74 -3.24
CA GLU A 2 4.74 14.26 -4.44
C GLU A 2 3.21 14.14 -4.34
N ARG A 3 2.45 15.07 -4.96
CA ARG A 3 0.97 15.05 -4.95
C ARG A 3 0.47 14.32 -6.19
N VAL A 4 -0.47 13.39 -5.99
CA VAL A 4 -1.07 12.59 -7.06
C VAL A 4 -2.59 12.69 -6.98
N THR A 5 -3.26 12.75 -8.14
CA THR A 5 -4.73 12.69 -8.24
C THR A 5 -5.13 11.31 -8.76
N LEU A 6 -5.95 10.59 -8.00
CA LEU A 6 -6.42 9.25 -8.33
C LEU A 6 -7.95 9.24 -8.43
N ARG A 7 -8.49 8.44 -9.36
CA ARG A 7 -9.93 8.17 -9.46
C ARG A 7 -10.20 6.74 -9.01
N ILE A 8 -11.02 6.60 -7.97
CA ILE A 8 -11.44 5.32 -7.38
C ILE A 8 -12.96 5.31 -7.16
N PRO A 9 -13.58 4.11 -7.08
CA PRO A 9 -14.99 3.98 -6.75
C PRO A 9 -15.33 4.66 -5.43
N LYS A 10 -16.52 5.28 -5.37
CA LYS A 10 -16.99 5.99 -4.15
C LYS A 10 -16.97 5.09 -2.91
N GLN A 11 -17.36 3.83 -3.06
CA GLN A 11 -17.35 2.84 -1.98
C GLN A 11 -15.96 2.69 -1.31
N GLN A 12 -14.87 2.80 -2.08
CA GLN A 12 -13.51 2.75 -1.52
C GLN A 12 -13.16 4.05 -0.80
N ILE A 13 -13.62 5.19 -1.29
CA ILE A 13 -13.43 6.50 -0.63
C ILE A 13 -14.16 6.49 0.72
N ASP A 14 -15.42 6.04 0.73
CA ASP A 14 -16.25 5.97 1.93
C ASP A 14 -15.61 5.07 3.00
N ALA A 15 -15.03 3.93 2.60
CA ALA A 15 -14.29 3.05 3.51
C ALA A 15 -13.04 3.72 4.10
N VAL A 16 -12.29 4.48 3.29
CA VAL A 16 -11.13 5.25 3.77
C VAL A 16 -11.56 6.36 4.72
N GLU A 17 -12.66 7.05 4.43
CA GLU A 17 -13.21 8.08 5.31
C GLU A 17 -13.63 7.50 6.66
N GLN A 18 -14.29 6.34 6.68
CA GLN A 18 -14.63 5.66 7.93
C GLN A 18 -13.39 5.27 8.77
N MET A 19 -12.29 4.87 8.14
CA MET A 19 -11.04 4.58 8.85
C MET A 19 -10.43 5.84 9.50
N VAL A 20 -10.62 7.00 8.88
CA VAL A 20 -10.19 8.29 9.46
C VAL A 20 -11.14 8.71 10.59
N ASP A 21 -12.45 8.58 10.38
CA ASP A 21 -13.47 8.95 11.37
C ASP A 21 -13.39 8.11 12.65
N THR A 22 -13.02 6.83 12.50
CA THR A 22 -12.76 5.93 13.64
C THR A 22 -11.42 6.20 14.34
N GLY A 23 -10.62 7.13 13.82
CA GLY A 23 -9.33 7.53 14.39
C GLY A 23 -8.18 6.57 14.10
N GLN A 24 -8.34 5.59 13.21
CA GLN A 24 -7.25 4.67 12.83
C GLN A 24 -6.15 5.40 12.06
N TYR A 25 -6.53 6.41 11.27
CA TYR A 25 -5.60 7.26 10.54
C TYR A 25 -5.93 8.74 10.73
N PRO A 26 -4.92 9.62 10.77
CA PRO A 26 -5.13 11.05 11.02
C PRO A 26 -5.81 11.77 9.85
N ASN A 27 -5.71 11.24 8.62
CA ASN A 27 -6.36 11.78 7.43
C ASN A 27 -6.35 10.75 6.29
N ARG A 28 -7.14 11.03 5.24
CA ARG A 28 -7.28 10.14 4.06
C ARG A 28 -5.95 9.89 3.35
N SER A 29 -5.10 10.91 3.25
CA SER A 29 -3.80 10.76 2.58
C SER A 29 -2.88 9.81 3.32
N GLU A 30 -2.93 9.77 4.65
CA GLU A 30 -2.14 8.83 5.45
C GLU A 30 -2.67 7.40 5.35
N ALA A 31 -3.98 7.20 5.42
CA ALA A 31 -4.60 5.90 5.22
C ALA A 31 -4.24 5.29 3.86
N ILE A 32 -4.33 6.09 2.78
CA ILE A 32 -3.97 5.65 1.43
C ILE A 32 -2.47 5.35 1.32
N ARG A 33 -1.62 6.19 1.91
CA ARG A 33 -0.16 5.96 1.89
C ARG A 33 0.24 4.70 2.64
N ALA A 34 -0.41 4.38 3.75
CA ALA A 34 -0.14 3.15 4.51
C ALA A 34 -0.43 1.91 3.65
N ALA A 35 -1.61 1.87 3.02
CA ALA A 35 -1.98 0.78 2.11
C ALA A 35 -1.03 0.64 0.91
N VAL A 36 -0.60 1.76 0.32
CA VAL A 36 0.38 1.74 -0.79
C VAL A 36 1.74 1.24 -0.31
N ARG A 37 2.20 1.64 0.88
CA ARG A 37 3.47 1.18 1.44
C ARG A 37 3.45 -0.33 1.67
N GLU A 38 2.43 -0.83 2.34
CA GLU A 38 2.28 -2.26 2.63
C GLU A 38 2.29 -3.09 1.34
N MET A 39 1.51 -2.67 0.33
CA MET A 39 1.48 -3.32 -0.98
C MET A 39 2.84 -3.31 -1.70
N VAL A 40 3.62 -2.22 -1.60
CA VAL A 40 4.94 -2.12 -2.24
C VAL A 40 5.99 -2.95 -1.49
N ASP A 41 5.96 -2.94 -0.16
CA ASP A 41 6.90 -3.70 0.67
C ASP A 41 6.69 -5.21 0.45
N GLU A 42 5.45 -5.69 0.40
CA GLU A 42 5.11 -7.09 0.08
C GLU A 42 5.68 -7.56 -1.27
N GLN A 43 5.60 -6.72 -2.31
CA GLN A 43 6.13 -7.02 -3.64
C GLN A 43 7.67 -7.12 -3.65
N GLN A 44 8.35 -6.33 -2.84
CA GLN A 44 9.82 -6.39 -2.74
C GLN A 44 10.28 -7.68 -2.07
N GLU A 45 9.59 -8.13 -1.02
CA GLU A 45 9.91 -9.38 -0.34
C GLU A 45 9.74 -10.59 -1.27
N THR A 46 8.66 -10.62 -2.05
CA THR A 46 8.43 -11.70 -3.03
C THR A 46 9.49 -11.72 -4.12
N SER A 47 9.90 -10.54 -4.60
CA SER A 47 10.87 -10.40 -5.69
C SER A 47 12.29 -10.79 -5.26
N GLN A 48 12.70 -10.47 -4.02
CA GLN A 48 14.03 -10.82 -3.53
C GLN A 48 14.21 -12.31 -3.21
N ASN A 49 13.13 -13.03 -2.86
CA ASN A 49 13.17 -14.46 -2.58
C ASN A 49 13.31 -15.32 -3.86
N SER A 50 12.84 -14.83 -5.00
CA SER A 50 13.03 -15.49 -6.31
C SER A 50 14.51 -15.50 -6.75
N SER A 51 15.21 -14.38 -6.60
CA SER A 51 16.59 -14.23 -7.05
C SER A 51 17.61 -15.03 -6.22
N LYS A 52 17.33 -15.25 -4.92
CA LYS A 52 18.22 -16.04 -4.04
C LYS A 52 18.19 -17.56 -4.27
N ARG A 53 17.23 -18.09 -5.04
CA ARG A 53 17.14 -19.53 -5.33
C ARG A 53 17.80 -19.97 -6.63
N THR A 54 18.11 -19.04 -7.53
CA THR A 54 18.67 -19.35 -8.85
C THR A 54 20.18 -19.60 -8.84
N TRP A 55 20.91 -19.01 -7.88
CA TRP A 55 22.38 -19.13 -7.79
C TRP A 55 22.86 -20.34 -6.96
N ALA A 56 21.97 -21.06 -6.29
CA ALA A 56 22.30 -22.18 -5.39
C ALA A 56 22.24 -23.57 -6.07
N LYS A 57 22.22 -23.64 -7.41
CA LYS A 57 22.19 -24.91 -8.14
C LYS A 57 23.20 -24.89 -9.28
N VAL A 58 24.45 -25.20 -8.93
CA VAL A 58 25.52 -25.66 -9.84
C VAL A 58 26.14 -26.90 -9.21
#